data_AF-A0A1H5RZC6-F1
#
_entry.id   AF-A0A1H5RZC6-F1
#
_cell.length_a   1.000
_cell.length_b   1.000
_cell.length_c   1.000
_cell.angle_alpha   90.00
_cell.angle_beta   90.00
_cell.angle_gamma   90.00
#
_symmetry.space_group_name_H-M   'P 1'
#
loop_
_entity.id
_entity.type
_entity.pdbx_description
1 polymer ?
#
loop_
_entity_poly.entity_id
_entity_poly.type
_entity_poly.pdbx_seq_one_letter_code
_entity_poly.pdbx_strand_id
1 'polypeptide(L)'
;MDQLKSVNDRIKYMIEHEGHTVSSFARKCGVADSTIRSYMTEGRKPNYDLIVTMIKAINQPWCDANWLVMGGQSASENQDAKKLLKIVAEQQRTIEEQRKRIDALTDKLLEDK
;
A
#
# COMPACT_ATOMS: atom_id res chain seq x y z
N MET A 1 -11.28 -8.28 3.80
CA MET A 1 -10.02 -8.28 4.57
C MET A 1 -9.79 -9.58 5.38
N ASP A 2 -10.79 -10.44 5.59
CA ASP A 2 -10.65 -11.70 6.37
C ASP A 2 -9.94 -12.87 5.63
N GLN A 3 -9.16 -12.61 4.58
CA GLN A 3 -8.58 -13.65 3.70
C GLN A 3 -7.05 -13.73 3.72
N LEU A 4 -6.34 -12.85 4.43
CA LEU A 4 -4.87 -12.86 4.56
C LEU A 4 -4.42 -13.23 5.97
N LYS A 5 -4.89 -14.38 6.46
CA LYS A 5 -4.65 -14.82 7.85
C LYS A 5 -3.23 -15.31 8.09
N SER A 6 -2.56 -15.80 7.04
CA SER A 6 -1.19 -16.32 7.12
C SER A 6 -0.20 -15.57 6.23
N VAL A 7 1.09 -15.76 6.51
CA VAL A 7 2.19 -15.30 5.63
C VAL A 7 2.03 -15.90 4.23
N ASN A 8 1.62 -17.16 4.14
CA ASN A 8 1.46 -17.86 2.86
C ASN A 8 0.35 -17.23 2.01
N ASP A 9 -0.77 -16.85 2.64
CA ASP A 9 -1.85 -16.12 1.95
C ASP A 9 -1.36 -14.77 1.41
N ARG A 10 -0.51 -14.07 2.17
CA ARG A 10 0.09 -12.80 1.74
C ARG A 10 1.13 -12.98 0.64
N ILE A 11 1.92 -14.07 0.66
CA ILE A 11 2.81 -14.41 -0.46
C ILE A 11 2.00 -14.72 -1.72
N LYS A 12 0.88 -15.45 -1.58
CA LYS A 12 -0.01 -15.69 -2.72
C LYS A 12 -0.55 -14.38 -3.28
N TYR A 13 -1.06 -13.53 -2.41
CA TYR A 13 -1.60 -12.23 -2.77
C TYR A 13 -0.57 -11.35 -3.48
N MET A 14 0.65 -11.20 -2.94
CA MET A 14 1.66 -10.33 -3.57
C MET A 14 2.08 -10.80 -4.96
N ILE A 15 2.08 -12.11 -5.20
CA ILE A 15 2.37 -12.69 -6.52
C ILE A 15 1.24 -12.36 -7.49
N GLU A 16 0.00 -12.60 -7.10
CA GLU A 16 -1.19 -12.38 -7.94
C GLU A 16 -1.45 -10.90 -8.20
N HIS A 17 -1.28 -10.05 -7.17
CA HIS A 17 -1.51 -8.60 -7.25
C HIS A 17 -0.56 -7.90 -8.21
N GLU A 18 0.71 -8.33 -8.26
CA GLU A 18 1.71 -7.81 -9.21
C GLU A 18 1.66 -8.51 -10.58
N GLY A 19 0.65 -9.36 -10.84
CA GLY A 19 0.45 -10.03 -12.13
C GLY A 19 1.48 -11.13 -12.43
N HIS A 20 2.17 -11.64 -11.41
CA HIS A 20 3.11 -12.74 -11.57
C HIS A 20 2.41 -14.10 -11.48
N THR A 21 2.99 -15.11 -12.14
CA THR A 21 2.70 -16.52 -11.88
C THR A 21 3.72 -17.04 -10.88
N VAL A 22 3.45 -18.17 -10.23
CA VAL A 22 4.42 -18.85 -9.34
C VAL A 22 5.77 -19.03 -10.06
N SER A 23 5.73 -19.43 -11.33
CA SER A 23 6.93 -19.68 -12.11
C SER A 23 7.69 -18.42 -12.49
N SER A 24 6.99 -17.36 -12.89
CA SER A 24 7.67 -16.08 -13.21
C SER A 24 8.23 -15.43 -11.95
N PHE A 25 7.53 -15.54 -10.83
CA PHE A 25 8.00 -15.03 -9.55
C PHE A 25 9.19 -15.82 -8.98
N ALA A 26 9.18 -17.16 -9.10
CA ALA A 26 10.32 -17.99 -8.70
C ALA A 26 11.60 -17.61 -9.46
N ARG A 27 11.47 -17.39 -10.78
CA ARG A 27 12.58 -16.87 -11.61
C ARG A 27 13.04 -15.50 -11.13
N LYS A 28 12.11 -14.59 -10.82
CA LYS A 28 12.42 -13.25 -10.30
C LYS A 28 13.17 -13.31 -8.95
N CYS A 29 12.81 -14.28 -8.11
CA CYS A 29 13.48 -14.54 -6.83
C CYS A 29 14.79 -15.33 -6.96
N GLY A 30 15.13 -15.86 -8.15
CA GLY A 30 16.30 -16.71 -8.33
C GLY A 30 16.23 -18.08 -7.65
N VAL A 31 15.02 -18.61 -7.43
CA VAL A 31 14.79 -19.91 -6.76
C VAL A 31 14.06 -20.89 -7.67
N ALA A 32 14.05 -22.17 -7.28
CA ALA A 32 13.28 -23.19 -7.98
C ALA A 32 11.76 -22.94 -7.87
N ASP A 33 11.01 -23.22 -8.94
CA ASP A 33 9.54 -23.11 -8.94
C ASP A 33 8.88 -23.90 -7.79
N SER A 34 9.40 -25.10 -7.53
CA SER A 34 8.96 -25.96 -6.42
C SER A 34 9.12 -25.29 -5.05
N THR A 35 10.13 -24.43 -4.88
CA THR A 35 10.33 -23.68 -3.64
C THR A 35 9.14 -22.76 -3.39
N ILE A 36 8.79 -21.89 -4.34
CA ILE A 36 7.64 -20.98 -4.19
C ILE A 36 6.33 -21.77 -4.08
N ARG A 37 6.18 -22.84 -4.87
CA ARG A 37 4.99 -23.69 -4.88
C ARG A 37 4.72 -24.37 -3.53
N SER A 38 5.77 -24.82 -2.82
CA SER A 38 5.61 -25.45 -1.50
C SER A 38 4.90 -24.55 -0.48
N TYR A 39 5.04 -23.23 -0.58
CA TYR A 39 4.33 -22.28 0.28
C TYR A 39 2.85 -22.13 -0.10
N MET A 40 2.49 -22.38 -1.35
CA MET A 40 1.11 -22.28 -1.84
C MET A 40 0.29 -23.53 -1.53
N THR A 41 0.93 -24.70 -1.51
CA THR A 41 0.23 -26.00 -1.43
C THR A 41 0.48 -26.76 -0.14
N GLU A 42 1.69 -26.69 0.42
CA GLU A 42 2.09 -27.53 1.56
C GLU A 42 2.02 -26.79 2.90
N GLY A 43 1.72 -25.49 2.89
CA GLY A 43 1.62 -24.68 4.11
C GLY A 43 2.95 -24.54 4.85
N ARG A 44 4.08 -24.81 4.19
CA ARG A 44 5.42 -24.61 4.76
C ARG A 44 5.58 -23.14 5.15
N LYS A 45 6.35 -22.84 6.19
CA LYS A 45 6.70 -21.45 6.52
C LYS A 45 7.98 -21.05 5.78
N PRO A 46 8.01 -19.88 5.12
CA PRO A 46 9.23 -19.38 4.50
C PRO A 46 10.27 -19.05 5.59
N ASN A 47 11.54 -19.27 5.27
CA ASN A 47 12.63 -18.83 6.14
C ASN A 47 12.92 -17.34 5.93
N TYR A 48 13.77 -16.79 6.80
CA TYR A 48 14.15 -15.38 6.77
C TYR A 48 14.74 -14.96 5.40
N ASP A 49 15.70 -15.71 4.88
CA ASP A 49 16.38 -15.36 3.63
C ASP A 49 15.43 -15.28 2.44
N LEU A 50 14.46 -16.20 2.40
CA LEU A 50 13.46 -16.22 1.35
C LEU A 50 12.46 -15.08 1.48
N ILE A 51 12.04 -14.72 2.70
CA ILE A 51 11.20 -13.53 2.95
C ILE A 51 11.89 -12.28 2.39
N VAL A 52 13.17 -12.09 2.73
CA VAL A 52 13.96 -10.94 2.24
C VAL A 52 14.06 -10.96 0.71
N THR A 53 14.31 -12.13 0.13
CA THR A 53 14.40 -12.30 -1.33
C THR A 53 13.08 -11.95 -2.01
N MET A 54 11.95 -12.41 -1.48
CA MET A 54 10.61 -12.14 -2.04
C MET A 54 10.26 -10.65 -1.96
N ILE A 55 10.54 -9.98 -0.84
CA ILE A 55 10.30 -8.53 -0.67
C ILE A 55 11.14 -7.74 -1.68
N LYS A 56 12.42 -8.07 -1.82
CA LYS A 56 13.30 -7.46 -2.81
C LYS A 56 12.86 -7.73 -4.25
N ALA A 57 12.33 -8.92 -4.52
CA ALA A 57 11.84 -9.27 -5.85
C ALA A 57 10.56 -8.50 -6.21
N ILE A 58 9.65 -8.26 -5.27
CA ILE A 58 8.48 -7.41 -5.51
C ILE A 58 8.90 -5.95 -5.66
N ASN A 59 9.77 -5.46 -4.77
CA ASN A 59 10.30 -4.10 -4.82
C ASN A 59 9.20 -3.01 -4.86
N GLN A 60 8.13 -3.21 -4.08
CA GLN A 60 7.04 -2.24 -3.96
C GLN A 60 6.96 -1.68 -2.54
N PRO A 61 6.66 -0.38 -2.36
CA PRO A 61 6.58 0.25 -1.04
C PRO A 61 5.57 -0.42 -0.10
N TRP A 62 4.43 -0.86 -0.65
CA TRP A 62 3.33 -1.47 0.11
C TRP A 62 3.67 -2.87 0.65
N CYS A 63 4.70 -3.54 0.12
CA CYS A 63 5.07 -4.90 0.47
C CYS A 63 6.36 -4.92 1.30
N ASP A 64 6.29 -4.53 2.57
CA ASP A 64 7.40 -4.59 3.51
C ASP A 64 7.33 -5.82 4.43
N ALA A 65 8.33 -6.01 5.29
CA ALA A 65 8.37 -7.11 6.24
C ALA A 65 7.23 -7.06 7.27
N ASN A 66 6.77 -5.88 7.65
CA ASN A 66 5.66 -5.73 8.58
C ASN A 66 4.35 -6.22 7.94
N TRP A 67 4.11 -5.82 6.70
CA TRP A 67 2.97 -6.30 5.93
C TRP A 67 3.05 -7.81 5.69
N LEU A 68 4.18 -8.30 5.17
CA LEU A 68 4.31 -9.71 4.77
C LEU A 68 4.34 -10.68 5.96
N VAL A 69 5.02 -10.34 7.05
CA VAL A 69 5.19 -11.24 8.21
C VAL A 69 4.13 -11.02 9.27
N MET A 70 3.79 -9.77 9.58
CA MET A 70 2.88 -9.44 10.68
C MET A 70 1.43 -9.23 10.19
N GLY A 71 1.21 -8.97 8.90
CA GLY A 71 -0.12 -8.61 8.38
C GLY A 71 -0.56 -7.21 8.75
N GLY A 72 0.37 -6.38 9.22
CA GLY A 72 0.11 -4.98 9.51
C GLY A 72 0.04 -4.15 8.23
N GLN A 73 -0.31 -2.87 8.36
CA GLN A 73 -0.13 -1.90 7.28
C GLN A 73 1.37 -1.70 7.00
N SER A 74 1.71 -1.47 5.74
CA SER A 74 3.08 -1.06 5.41
C SER A 74 3.40 0.31 5.98
N ALA A 75 4.68 0.56 6.27
CA ALA A 75 5.11 1.86 6.77
C ALA A 75 4.83 2.99 5.76
N SER A 76 4.89 2.70 4.45
CA SER A 76 4.62 3.68 3.39
C SER A 76 3.14 4.05 3.29
N GLU A 77 2.21 3.09 3.36
CA GLU A 77 0.77 3.38 3.33
C GLU A 77 0.36 4.32 4.46
N ASN A 78 0.93 4.14 5.65
CA ASN A 78 0.63 5.00 6.79
C ASN A 78 1.16 6.43 6.60
N GLN A 79 2.33 6.57 5.96
CA GLN A 79 2.90 7.88 5.65
C GLN A 79 2.13 8.61 4.55
N ASP A 80 1.72 7.90 3.51
CA ASP A 80 1.00 8.51 2.39
C ASP A 80 -0.42 8.92 2.80
N ALA A 81 -1.11 8.12 3.61
CA ALA A 81 -2.37 8.53 4.23
C ALA A 81 -2.21 9.79 5.10
N LYS A 82 -1.14 9.89 5.89
CA LYS A 82 -0.84 11.09 6.70
C LYS A 82 -0.56 12.32 5.86
N LYS A 83 0.18 12.18 4.75
CA LYS A 83 0.44 13.29 3.82
C LYS A 83 -0.86 13.77 3.16
N LEU A 84 -1.69 12.84 2.69
CA LEU A 84 -2.99 13.15 2.11
C LEU A 84 -3.88 13.89 3.10
N LEU A 85 -3.97 13.43 4.35
CA LEU A 85 -4.73 14.11 5.40
C LEU A 85 -4.23 15.54 5.66
N LYS A 86 -2.91 15.77 5.63
CA LYS A 86 -2.34 17.12 5.74
C LYS A 86 -2.72 18.01 4.57
N ILE A 87 -2.65 17.50 3.33
CA ILE A 87 -3.02 18.26 2.13
C ILE A 87 -4.51 18.63 2.18
N VAL A 88 -5.37 17.68 2.54
CA VAL A 88 -6.82 17.92 2.66
C VAL A 88 -7.11 18.97 3.72
N ALA A 89 -6.42 18.93 4.86
CA ALA A 89 -6.58 19.95 5.91
C ALA A 89 -6.19 21.36 5.44
N GLU A 90 -5.08 21.49 4.69
CA GLU A 90 -4.64 22.78 4.15
C GLU A 90 -5.59 23.30 3.07
N GLN A 91 -6.10 22.40 2.21
CA GLN A 91 -7.12 22.75 1.21
C GLN A 91 -8.41 23.24 1.86
N GLN A 92 -8.85 22.59 2.94
CA GLN A 92 -10.04 23.00 3.67
C GLN A 92 -9.88 24.42 4.26
N ARG A 93 -8.68 24.74 4.77
CA ARG A 93 -8.38 26.10 5.26
C ARG A 93 -8.43 27.13 4.15
N THR A 94 -7.86 26.81 2.99
CA THR A 94 -7.87 27.67 1.81
C THR A 94 -9.30 27.94 1.32
N ILE A 95 -10.14 26.90 1.28
CA ILE A 95 -11.56 27.02 0.88
C ILE A 95 -12.31 27.95 1.83
N GLU A 96 -12.09 27.84 3.14
CA GLU A 96 -12.74 28.69 4.14
C GLU A 96 -12.31 30.17 4.00
N GLU A 97 -11.02 30.41 3.76
CA GLU A 97 -10.51 31.77 3.49
C GLU A 97 -11.08 32.35 2.20
N GLN A 98 -11.18 31.54 1.14
CA GLN A 98 -11.78 31.93 -0.14
C GLN A 98 -13.26 32.26 0.04
N ARG A 99 -14.00 31.46 0.81
CA ARG A 99 -15.42 31.68 1.09
C ARG A 99 -15.66 33.03 1.76
N LYS A 100 -14.88 33.36 2.81
CA LYS A 100 -14.96 34.67 3.48
C LYS A 100 -14.71 35.85 2.53
N ARG A 101 -13.77 35.71 1.59
CA ARG A 101 -13.49 36.76 0.60
C ARG A 101 -14.63 36.92 -0.39
N ILE A 102 -15.23 35.82 -0.83
CA ILE A 102 -16.40 35.84 -1.72
C ILE A 102 -17.56 36.56 -1.03
N ASP A 103 -17.85 36.23 0.23
CA ASP A 103 -18.91 36.87 1.00
C ASP A 103 -18.68 38.39 1.09
N ALA A 104 -17.48 38.82 1.50
CA ALA A 104 -17.14 40.24 1.60
C ALA A 104 -17.19 41.01 0.27
N LEU A 105 -16.84 40.37 -0.86
CA LEU A 105 -16.95 40.97 -2.19
C LEU A 105 -18.41 41.05 -2.64
N THR A 106 -19.22 40.04 -2.28
CA THR A 106 -20.65 40.00 -2.59
C THR A 106 -21.39 41.11 -1.86
N ASP A 107 -21.08 41.33 -0.58
CA ASP A 107 -21.66 42.41 0.22
C ASP A 107 -21.35 43.79 -0.40
N LYS A 108 -20.09 44.05 -0.77
CA LYS A 108 -19.69 45.29 -1.44
C LYS A 108 -20.43 45.53 -2.77
N LEU A 109 -20.61 44.48 -3.57
CA LEU A 109 -21.36 44.55 -4.83
C LEU A 109 -22.85 44.87 -4.63
N LEU A 110 -23.41 44.54 -3.46
CA LEU A 110 -24.79 44.86 -3.11
C LEU A 110 -24.93 46.28 -2.54
N GLU A 111 -23.91 46.79 -1.85
CA GLU A 111 -23.86 48.18 -1.35
C GLU A 111 -23.67 49.23 -2.45
N ASP A 112 -22.97 48.88 -3.54
CA ASP A 112 -22.73 49.77 -4.69
C ASP A 112 -23.92 49.87 -5.67
N LYS A 113 -25.08 49.27 -5.36
CA LYS A 113 -26.33 49.32 -6.16
C LYS A 113 -27.40 50.20 -5.52
#